data_AF-A0A1H3CAC5-F1
#
_entry.id   AF-A0A1H3CAC5-F1
#
_cell.length_a   1.000
_cell.length_b   1.000
_cell.length_c   1.000
_cell.angle_alpha   90.00
_cell.angle_beta   90.00
_cell.angle_gamma   90.00
#
_symmetry.space_group_name_H-M   'P 1'
#
loop_
_entity.id
_entity.type
_entity.pdbx_description
1 polymer ?
#
loop_
_entity_poly.entity_id
_entity_poly.type
_entity_poly.pdbx_seq_one_letter_code
_entity_poly.pdbx_strand_id
1 'polypeptide(L)'
;MFRPVRLRPADTGQDDAGVTEDVDAAVGQPTPAPAADPGRARSGWRALGLTDGVVVACAVLYLVCTALPWFRFEGRELGAGARTLDSTVNGFDSAMLSCAAVVLVLAAVWSVASAWTATRLPFPRVLITTGLAAVSVLLTVPEWLTTVDVGFSLPGLLTVLCATAALAWTARASLTALRSVDDEAAGPPDLAQPAG
;
A
#
# COMPACT_ATOMS: atom_id res chain seq x y z
N MET A 1 62.62 -38.53 -22.51
CA MET A 1 62.52 -38.58 -21.04
C MET A 1 61.26 -39.38 -20.72
N PHE A 2 61.44 -40.66 -20.44
CA PHE A 2 60.39 -41.68 -20.33
C PHE A 2 59.76 -41.67 -18.94
N ARG A 3 58.43 -41.77 -18.83
CA ARG A 3 57.72 -42.05 -17.58
C ARG A 3 56.86 -43.31 -17.78
N PRO A 4 56.98 -44.32 -16.92
CA PRO A 4 56.62 -45.70 -17.25
C PRO A 4 55.10 -45.98 -17.17
N VAL A 5 54.68 -46.83 -18.11
CA VAL A 5 53.40 -47.55 -18.12
C VAL A 5 53.40 -48.59 -16.99
N ARG A 6 52.39 -48.55 -16.11
CA ARG A 6 52.06 -49.68 -15.22
C ARG A 6 50.73 -50.29 -15.66
N LEU A 7 50.78 -51.56 -16.01
CA LEU A 7 49.63 -52.42 -16.29
C LEU A 7 49.12 -53.05 -14.97
N ARG A 8 47.79 -52.98 -14.81
CA ARG A 8 46.80 -53.93 -14.27
C ARG A 8 47.26 -55.01 -13.26
N PRO A 9 46.44 -55.24 -12.22
CA PRO A 9 45.77 -56.53 -12.12
C PRO A 9 44.25 -56.39 -12.02
N ALA A 10 43.56 -57.30 -12.71
CA ALA A 10 42.19 -57.67 -12.40
C ALA A 10 42.27 -58.60 -11.19
N ASP A 11 41.51 -58.31 -10.15
CA ASP A 11 41.22 -59.28 -9.12
C ASP A 11 39.73 -59.65 -9.22
N THR A 12 39.48 -60.94 -9.01
CA THR A 12 38.26 -61.69 -9.27
C THR A 12 37.81 -62.30 -7.94
N GLY A 13 36.50 -62.21 -7.65
CA GLY A 13 35.85 -62.79 -6.46
C GLY A 13 35.11 -61.68 -5.70
N GLN A 14 33.78 -61.59 -5.60
CA GLN A 14 32.75 -62.62 -5.49
C GLN A 14 33.08 -63.64 -4.39
N ASP A 15 32.66 -63.33 -3.16
CA ASP A 15 31.66 -64.11 -2.42
C ASP A 15 31.27 -63.42 -1.09
N ASP A 16 30.00 -63.60 -0.72
CA ASP A 16 29.38 -63.55 0.61
C ASP A 16 29.31 -62.23 1.39
N ALA A 17 28.36 -61.99 2.29
CA ALA A 17 26.98 -62.42 2.53
C ALA A 17 26.58 -61.60 3.77
N GLY A 18 25.40 -60.96 3.74
CA GLY A 18 24.66 -60.53 4.92
C GLY A 18 25.37 -59.64 5.95
N VAL A 19 25.25 -58.32 5.79
CA VAL A 19 25.14 -57.43 6.95
C VAL A 19 23.94 -56.52 6.70
N THR A 20 22.88 -56.78 7.46
CA THR A 20 21.78 -55.85 7.73
C THR A 20 22.35 -54.66 8.49
N GLU A 21 22.51 -53.51 7.83
CA GLU A 21 22.74 -52.24 8.50
C GLU A 21 21.77 -51.18 7.98
N ASP A 22 21.01 -50.69 8.96
CA ASP A 22 20.33 -49.42 9.08
C ASP A 22 19.58 -48.85 7.87
N VAL A 23 18.26 -48.94 8.03
CA VAL A 23 17.29 -47.90 7.68
C VAL A 23 17.70 -46.61 8.38
N ASP A 24 18.72 -45.92 7.85
CA ASP A 24 18.97 -44.54 8.21
C ASP A 24 18.11 -43.68 7.28
N ALA A 25 16.91 -43.43 7.78
CA ALA A 25 16.06 -42.36 7.33
C ALA A 25 16.90 -41.07 7.40
N ALA A 26 17.49 -40.69 6.27
CA ALA A 26 17.93 -39.33 6.00
C ALA A 26 16.68 -38.44 5.97
N VAL A 27 16.13 -38.19 7.16
CA VAL A 27 15.29 -37.06 7.47
C VAL A 27 16.13 -35.85 7.10
N GLY A 28 15.87 -35.33 5.90
CA GLY A 28 16.44 -34.08 5.46
C GLY A 28 16.15 -33.05 6.54
N GLN A 29 17.18 -32.68 7.30
CA GLN A 29 17.15 -31.47 8.10
C GLN A 29 16.74 -30.34 7.15
N PRO A 30 15.61 -29.66 7.40
CA PRO A 30 15.32 -28.45 6.65
C PRO A 30 16.45 -27.48 6.99
N THR A 31 17.30 -27.23 6.01
CA THR A 31 18.29 -26.16 6.08
C THR A 31 17.51 -24.91 6.48
N PRO A 32 17.83 -24.23 7.59
CA PRO A 32 17.13 -23.01 7.96
C PRO A 32 17.30 -22.04 6.79
N ALA A 33 16.20 -21.78 6.09
CA ALA A 33 16.16 -20.75 5.07
C ALA A 33 16.73 -19.47 5.71
N PRO A 34 17.64 -18.75 5.04
CA PRO A 34 18.20 -17.53 5.60
C PRO A 34 17.04 -16.64 6.03
N ALA A 35 16.99 -16.34 7.33
CA ALA A 35 16.01 -15.45 7.92
C ALA A 35 15.92 -14.23 7.01
N ALA A 36 14.74 -14.02 6.41
CA ALA A 36 14.49 -12.87 5.57
C ALA A 36 14.73 -11.64 6.42
N ASP A 37 15.91 -11.04 6.24
CA ASP A 37 16.40 -9.91 7.01
C ASP A 37 15.32 -8.80 6.98
N PRO A 38 14.57 -8.56 8.07
CA PRO A 38 13.51 -7.56 8.09
C PRO A 38 14.09 -6.13 8.07
N GLY A 39 15.43 -6.00 8.08
CA GLY A 39 16.16 -4.75 8.26
C GLY A 39 16.69 -4.09 7.00
N ARG A 40 16.50 -4.64 5.79
CA ARG A 40 16.97 -3.95 4.57
C ARG A 40 16.00 -2.82 4.19
N ALA A 41 16.06 -1.74 4.97
CA ALA A 41 15.45 -0.46 4.70
C ALA A 41 15.89 -0.01 3.30
N ARG A 42 15.03 -0.27 2.31
CA ARG A 42 15.20 0.27 0.96
C ARG A 42 15.05 1.77 1.13
N SER A 43 16.09 2.55 0.82
CA SER A 43 16.01 4.01 0.84
C SER A 43 15.54 4.54 -0.53
N GLY A 44 14.87 5.68 -0.52
CA GLY A 44 14.37 6.37 -1.71
C GLY A 44 12.98 5.91 -2.17
N TRP A 45 12.64 6.16 -3.44
CA TRP A 45 11.32 5.87 -4.03
C TRP A 45 10.93 4.38 -3.93
N ARG A 46 11.91 3.49 -3.76
CA ARG A 46 11.72 2.05 -3.55
C ARG A 46 11.26 1.69 -2.12
N ALA A 47 11.26 2.66 -1.21
CA ALA A 47 10.73 2.57 0.15
C ALA A 47 9.21 2.83 0.20
N LEU A 48 8.66 3.53 -0.80
CA LEU A 48 7.22 3.81 -0.82
C LEU A 48 6.47 2.50 -0.96
N GLY A 49 5.63 2.20 0.02
CA GLY A 49 4.69 1.10 -0.09
C GLY A 49 3.68 1.40 -1.21
N LEU A 50 3.07 0.34 -1.76
CA LEU A 50 1.96 0.47 -2.71
C LEU A 50 0.87 1.41 -2.19
N THR A 51 0.61 1.38 -0.87
CA THR A 51 -0.33 2.27 -0.19
C THR A 51 0.04 3.75 -0.35
N ASP A 52 1.30 4.12 -0.13
CA ASP A 52 1.75 5.52 -0.23
C ASP A 52 1.60 6.04 -1.66
N GLY A 53 1.96 5.20 -2.65
CA GLY A 53 1.78 5.52 -4.06
C GLY A 53 0.32 5.73 -4.46
N VAL A 54 -0.60 4.91 -3.93
CA VAL A 54 -2.04 5.06 -4.22
C VAL A 54 -2.60 6.32 -3.59
N VAL A 55 -2.23 6.67 -2.35
CA VAL A 55 -2.70 7.91 -1.70
C VAL A 55 -2.25 9.15 -2.48
N VAL A 56 -0.99 9.17 -2.93
CA VAL A 56 -0.48 10.27 -3.79
C VAL A 56 -1.24 10.32 -5.12
N ALA A 57 -1.44 9.18 -5.77
CA ALA A 57 -2.19 9.13 -7.03
C ALA A 57 -3.63 9.61 -6.86
N CYS A 58 -4.31 9.20 -5.78
CA CYS A 58 -5.66 9.66 -5.43
C CYS A 58 -5.68 11.16 -5.15
N ALA A 59 -4.68 11.73 -4.45
CA ALA A 59 -4.59 13.15 -4.19
C ALA A 59 -4.44 13.96 -5.48
N VAL A 60 -3.54 13.54 -6.37
CA VAL A 60 -3.35 14.19 -7.68
C VAL A 60 -4.61 14.09 -8.53
N LEU A 61 -5.22 12.90 -8.62
CA LEU A 61 -6.44 12.70 -9.39
C LEU A 61 -7.61 13.52 -8.83
N TYR A 62 -7.73 13.61 -7.50
CA TYR A 62 -8.70 14.47 -6.84
C TYR A 62 -8.53 15.93 -7.27
N LEU A 63 -7.31 16.48 -7.21
CA LEU A 63 -7.05 17.86 -7.62
C LEU A 63 -7.42 18.11 -9.08
N VAL A 64 -7.08 17.18 -9.98
CA VAL A 64 -7.44 17.27 -11.40
C VAL A 64 -8.96 17.24 -11.57
N CYS A 65 -9.67 16.31 -10.93
CA CYS A 65 -11.13 16.20 -11.04
C CYS A 65 -11.86 17.38 -10.41
N THR A 66 -11.32 17.99 -9.36
CA THR A 66 -11.86 19.21 -8.74
C THR A 66 -11.63 20.43 -9.64
N ALA A 67 -10.49 20.51 -10.35
CA ALA A 67 -10.20 21.59 -11.31
C ALA A 67 -11.04 21.50 -12.58
N LEU A 68 -11.49 20.31 -12.95
CA LEU A 68 -12.34 20.12 -14.13
C LEU A 68 -13.69 20.80 -13.92
N PRO A 69 -14.30 21.34 -14.99
CA PRO A 69 -15.63 21.92 -14.95
C PRO A 69 -16.66 20.83 -14.65
N TRP A 70 -17.47 21.05 -13.61
CA TRP A 70 -18.56 20.15 -13.23
C TRP A 70 -19.84 20.54 -13.97
N PHE A 71 -20.09 21.84 -14.03
CA PHE A 71 -21.27 22.40 -14.67
C PHE A 71 -20.87 23.53 -15.61
N ARG A 72 -21.55 23.59 -16.75
CA ARG A 72 -21.46 24.69 -17.70
C ARG A 72 -22.85 25.30 -17.82
N PHE A 73 -22.94 26.60 -17.55
CA PHE A 73 -24.16 27.38 -17.71
C PHE A 73 -24.00 28.21 -18.97
N GLU A 74 -24.76 27.86 -20.00
CA GLU A 74 -24.79 28.63 -21.24
C GLU A 74 -25.37 30.01 -20.98
N GLY A 75 -24.69 31.03 -21.49
CA GLY A 75 -25.14 32.40 -21.41
C GLY A 75 -26.50 32.58 -22.08
N ARG A 76 -27.49 33.07 -21.35
CA ARG A 76 -28.80 33.45 -21.92
C ARG A 76 -28.80 34.93 -22.27
N GLU A 77 -29.48 35.25 -23.37
CA GLU A 77 -29.88 36.62 -23.63
C GLU A 77 -30.94 37.03 -22.60
N LEU A 78 -30.65 38.06 -21.83
CA LEU A 78 -31.56 38.63 -20.83
C LEU A 78 -32.58 39.60 -21.47
N GLY A 79 -32.55 39.75 -22.80
CA GLY A 79 -33.24 40.80 -23.54
C GLY A 79 -32.46 42.12 -23.56
N ALA A 80 -32.86 43.04 -24.44
CA ALA A 80 -32.24 44.37 -24.64
C ALA A 80 -30.75 44.36 -25.05
N GLY A 81 -30.28 43.29 -25.70
CA GLY A 81 -28.88 43.15 -26.15
C GLY A 81 -27.88 42.77 -25.05
N ALA A 82 -28.34 42.55 -23.82
CA ALA A 82 -27.51 42.04 -22.73
C ALA A 82 -27.46 40.51 -22.76
N ARG A 83 -26.24 39.95 -22.87
CA ARG A 83 -25.96 38.52 -22.71
C ARG A 83 -25.32 38.26 -21.36
N THR A 84 -25.75 37.23 -20.64
CA THR A 84 -24.90 36.69 -19.58
C THR A 84 -23.72 35.97 -20.20
N LEU A 85 -22.53 36.13 -19.61
CA LEU A 85 -21.35 35.38 -20.01
C LEU A 85 -21.54 33.89 -19.67
N ASP A 86 -20.95 33.02 -20.48
CA ASP A 86 -20.87 31.60 -20.15
C ASP A 86 -20.16 31.44 -18.81
N SER A 87 -20.83 30.77 -17.87
CA SER A 87 -20.33 30.57 -16.51
C SER A 87 -20.06 29.09 -16.30
N THR A 88 -18.96 28.80 -15.62
CA THR A 88 -18.52 27.42 -15.45
C THR A 88 -18.09 27.19 -14.03
N VAL A 89 -18.73 26.22 -13.38
CA VAL A 89 -18.51 25.91 -11.98
C VAL A 89 -17.66 24.65 -11.90
N ASN A 90 -16.62 24.70 -11.08
CA ASN A 90 -15.74 23.59 -10.78
C ASN A 90 -15.76 23.29 -9.28
N GLY A 91 -15.10 22.23 -8.85
CA GLY A 91 -15.12 21.83 -7.44
C GLY A 91 -14.41 22.82 -6.50
N PHE A 92 -13.47 23.64 -6.98
CA PHE A 92 -12.79 24.64 -6.14
C PHE A 92 -13.66 25.85 -5.79
N ASP A 93 -14.78 26.04 -6.49
CA ASP A 93 -15.77 27.06 -6.09
C ASP A 93 -16.43 26.72 -4.75
N SER A 94 -16.28 25.48 -4.25
CA SER A 94 -16.70 25.05 -2.92
C SER A 94 -15.55 25.06 -1.91
N ALA A 95 -15.79 25.73 -0.78
CA ALA A 95 -14.86 25.73 0.35
C ALA A 95 -14.68 24.33 0.96
N MET A 96 -15.72 23.48 0.95
CA MET A 96 -15.66 22.12 1.48
C MET A 96 -14.75 21.23 0.62
N LEU A 97 -14.92 21.24 -0.70
CA LEU A 97 -14.06 20.47 -1.62
C LEU A 97 -12.62 20.99 -1.62
N SER A 98 -12.44 22.30 -1.53
CA SER A 98 -11.11 22.91 -1.38
C SER A 98 -10.43 22.45 -0.09
N CYS A 99 -11.16 22.44 1.03
CA CYS A 99 -10.64 21.93 2.31
C CYS A 99 -10.33 20.43 2.23
N ALA A 100 -11.22 19.64 1.62
CA ALA A 100 -11.03 18.21 1.41
C ALA A 100 -9.78 17.92 0.56
N ALA A 101 -9.52 18.72 -0.47
CA ALA A 101 -8.32 18.64 -1.30
C ALA A 101 -7.06 18.88 -0.46
N VAL A 102 -7.04 19.95 0.36
CA VAL A 102 -5.92 20.26 1.25
C VAL A 102 -5.67 19.13 2.24
N VAL A 103 -6.72 18.60 2.86
CA VAL A 103 -6.62 17.47 3.80
C VAL A 103 -6.07 16.22 3.11
N LEU A 104 -6.50 15.93 1.88
CA LEU A 104 -6.01 14.78 1.12
C LEU A 104 -4.54 14.95 0.71
N VAL A 105 -4.13 16.16 0.32
CA VAL A 105 -2.73 16.49 0.06
C VAL A 105 -1.90 16.35 1.33
N LEU A 106 -2.38 16.82 2.48
CA LEU A 106 -1.72 16.62 3.78
C LEU A 106 -1.59 15.12 4.10
N ALA A 107 -2.60 14.31 3.81
CA ALA A 107 -2.53 12.85 3.98
C ALA A 107 -1.42 12.25 3.10
N ALA A 108 -1.34 12.66 1.83
CA ALA A 108 -0.30 12.21 0.90
C ALA A 108 1.10 12.66 1.33
N VAL A 109 1.27 13.93 1.70
CA VAL A 109 2.54 14.47 2.20
C VAL A 109 2.97 13.76 3.47
N TRP A 110 2.05 13.52 4.41
CA TRP A 110 2.34 12.80 5.65
C TRP A 110 2.75 11.35 5.38
N SER A 111 2.04 10.66 4.48
CA SER A 111 2.35 9.30 4.03
C SER A 111 3.76 9.21 3.42
N VAL A 112 4.16 10.17 2.58
CA VAL A 112 5.50 10.22 1.99
C VAL A 112 6.56 10.63 3.03
N ALA A 113 6.30 11.67 3.84
CA ALA A 113 7.24 12.17 4.84
C ALA A 113 7.61 11.09 5.86
N SER A 114 6.62 10.32 6.31
CA SER A 114 6.82 9.24 7.27
C SER A 114 7.58 8.03 6.69
N ALA A 115 7.70 7.91 5.37
CA ALA A 115 8.62 6.94 4.75
C ALA A 115 10.09 7.37 4.91
N TRP A 116 10.37 8.67 5.08
CA TRP A 116 11.73 9.21 5.17
C TRP A 116 12.23 9.27 6.61
N THR A 117 11.35 9.42 7.59
CA THR A 117 11.73 9.61 9.00
C THR A 117 12.12 8.34 9.74
N ALA A 118 12.13 7.16 9.09
CA ALA A 118 12.47 5.86 9.70
C ALA A 118 11.86 5.67 11.10
N THR A 119 10.64 6.17 11.30
CA THR A 119 9.97 6.14 12.59
C THR A 119 9.66 4.68 12.89
N ARG A 120 10.34 4.12 13.90
CA ARG A 120 10.28 2.69 14.26
C ARG A 120 8.88 2.20 14.69
N LEU A 121 7.90 3.09 14.80
CA LEU A 121 6.53 2.77 15.20
C LEU A 121 5.62 2.91 13.97
N PRO A 122 5.22 1.79 13.32
CA PRO A 122 4.30 1.81 12.19
C PRO A 122 2.90 2.28 12.60
N PHE A 123 2.54 2.16 13.87
CA PHE A 123 1.20 2.39 14.41
C PHE A 123 0.67 3.84 14.31
N PRO A 124 1.39 4.89 14.80
CA PRO A 124 0.92 6.27 14.69
C PRO A 124 0.87 6.77 13.24
N ARG A 125 1.72 6.23 12.37
CA ARG A 125 1.81 6.64 10.95
C ARG A 125 0.51 6.35 10.20
N VAL A 126 0.01 5.12 10.30
CA VAL A 126 -1.13 4.70 9.49
C VAL A 126 -2.43 5.30 10.03
N LEU A 127 -2.58 5.45 11.35
CA LEU A 127 -3.77 6.06 11.95
C LEU A 127 -3.96 7.52 11.54
N ILE A 128 -2.90 8.33 11.54
CA ILE A 128 -2.99 9.75 11.11
C ILE A 128 -3.40 9.83 9.64
N THR A 129 -2.78 9.02 8.79
CA THR A 129 -3.08 9.00 7.35
C THR A 129 -4.53 8.56 7.09
N THR A 130 -4.99 7.50 7.77
CA THR A 130 -6.38 7.03 7.68
C THR A 130 -7.35 8.08 8.22
N GLY A 131 -7.03 8.76 9.31
CA GLY A 131 -7.85 9.84 9.86
C GLY A 131 -8.00 11.01 8.89
N LEU A 132 -6.90 11.47 8.28
CA LEU A 132 -6.94 12.52 7.27
C LEU A 132 -7.73 12.09 6.03
N ALA A 133 -7.54 10.86 5.55
CA ALA A 133 -8.32 10.32 4.44
C ALA A 133 -9.83 10.25 4.77
N ALA A 134 -10.18 9.86 6.00
CA ALA A 134 -11.57 9.82 6.46
C ALA A 134 -12.20 11.21 6.51
N VAL A 135 -11.48 12.22 7.00
CA VAL A 135 -11.93 13.62 7.00
C VAL A 135 -12.13 14.12 5.57
N SER A 136 -11.24 13.80 4.64
CA SER A 136 -11.39 14.18 3.22
C SER A 136 -12.67 13.57 2.61
N VAL A 137 -12.96 12.29 2.90
CA VAL A 137 -14.23 11.65 2.49
C VAL A 137 -15.44 12.33 3.11
N LEU A 138 -15.38 12.63 4.41
CA LEU A 138 -16.49 13.26 5.15
C LEU A 138 -16.81 14.65 4.61
N LEU A 139 -15.83 15.38 4.10
CA LEU A 139 -16.04 16.69 3.46
C LEU A 139 -16.52 16.55 2.01
N THR A 140 -16.03 15.55 1.28
CA THR A 140 -16.34 15.38 -0.15
C THR A 140 -17.74 14.82 -0.39
N VAL A 141 -18.17 13.84 0.42
CA VAL A 141 -19.44 13.12 0.19
C VAL A 141 -20.67 14.03 0.33
N PRO A 142 -20.83 14.81 1.42
CA PRO A 142 -21.99 15.68 1.56
C PRO A 142 -22.04 16.73 0.45
N GLU A 143 -20.90 17.33 0.11
CA GLU A 143 -20.83 18.34 -0.94
C GLU A 143 -21.13 17.74 -2.32
N TRP A 144 -20.66 16.53 -2.61
CA TRP A 144 -21.06 15.87 -3.85
C TRP A 144 -22.57 15.58 -3.87
N LEU A 145 -23.16 15.11 -2.76
CA LEU A 145 -24.59 14.86 -2.68
C LEU A 145 -25.42 16.13 -2.93
N THR A 146 -25.01 17.29 -2.40
CA THR A 146 -25.69 18.56 -2.68
C THR A 146 -25.55 18.97 -4.15
N THR A 147 -24.44 18.63 -4.82
CA THR A 147 -24.31 18.87 -6.26
C THR A 147 -25.20 17.97 -7.12
N VAL A 148 -25.57 16.77 -6.66
CA VAL A 148 -26.47 15.86 -7.39
C VAL A 148 -27.84 16.49 -7.59
N ASP A 149 -28.31 17.32 -6.66
CA ASP A 149 -29.58 18.06 -6.78
C ASP A 149 -29.54 19.10 -7.91
N VAL A 150 -28.36 19.63 -8.23
CA VAL A 150 -28.14 20.58 -9.34
C VAL A 150 -27.96 19.84 -10.67
N GLY A 151 -27.27 18.70 -10.64
CA GLY A 151 -27.07 17.82 -11.79
C GLY A 151 -25.96 16.81 -11.55
N PHE A 152 -26.00 15.69 -12.27
CA PHE A 152 -24.95 14.68 -12.15
C PHE A 152 -23.64 15.16 -12.79
N SER A 153 -22.56 15.20 -12.01
CA SER A 153 -21.20 15.54 -12.46
C SER A 153 -20.29 14.31 -12.39
N LEU A 154 -19.84 13.82 -13.55
CA LEU A 154 -18.82 12.76 -13.63
C LEU A 154 -17.51 13.13 -12.93
N PRO A 155 -16.91 14.34 -13.12
CA PRO A 155 -15.72 14.71 -12.37
C PRO A 155 -15.97 14.78 -10.86
N GLY A 156 -17.17 15.20 -10.42
CA GLY A 156 -17.55 15.14 -9.00
C GLY A 156 -17.67 13.70 -8.46
N LEU A 157 -18.19 12.75 -9.24
CA LEU A 157 -18.18 11.35 -8.82
C LEU A 157 -16.74 10.82 -8.67
N LEU A 158 -15.84 11.20 -9.59
CA LEU A 158 -14.45 10.78 -9.53
C LEU A 158 -13.73 11.33 -8.30
N THR A 159 -14.03 12.54 -7.82
CA THR A 159 -13.44 13.05 -6.56
C THR A 159 -13.87 12.22 -5.36
N VAL A 160 -15.16 11.84 -5.28
CA VAL A 160 -15.66 10.90 -4.24
C VAL A 160 -14.94 9.55 -4.32
N LEU A 161 -14.79 9.00 -5.52
CA LEU A 161 -14.08 7.73 -5.73
C LEU A 161 -12.61 7.82 -5.32
N CYS A 162 -11.93 8.94 -5.61
CA CYS A 162 -10.54 9.15 -5.20
C CYS A 162 -10.39 9.19 -3.68
N ALA A 163 -11.23 9.98 -3.00
CA ALA A 163 -11.18 10.10 -1.54
C ALA A 163 -11.50 8.75 -0.87
N THR A 164 -12.52 8.03 -1.33
CA THR A 164 -12.90 6.72 -0.79
C THR A 164 -11.86 5.64 -1.08
N ALA A 165 -11.24 5.63 -2.26
CA ALA A 165 -10.15 4.72 -2.60
C ALA A 165 -8.92 4.95 -1.71
N ALA A 166 -8.54 6.22 -1.47
CA ALA A 166 -7.46 6.56 -0.55
C ALA A 166 -7.76 6.03 0.86
N LEU A 167 -8.97 6.30 1.38
CA LEU A 167 -9.41 5.80 2.69
C LEU A 167 -9.40 4.27 2.78
N ALA A 168 -9.92 3.58 1.76
CA ALA A 168 -9.97 2.12 1.74
C ALA A 168 -8.56 1.51 1.82
N TRP A 169 -7.59 2.08 1.10
CA TRP A 169 -6.21 1.60 1.12
C TRP A 169 -5.51 1.86 2.46
N THR A 170 -5.67 3.05 3.04
CA THR A 170 -5.06 3.38 4.34
C THR A 170 -5.71 2.59 5.49
N ALA A 171 -7.02 2.37 5.43
CA ALA A 171 -7.74 1.55 6.38
C ALA A 171 -7.28 0.08 6.31
N ARG A 172 -7.13 -0.49 5.10
CA ARG A 172 -6.56 -1.84 4.93
C ARG A 172 -5.15 -1.94 5.51
N ALA A 173 -4.30 -0.95 5.26
CA ALA A 173 -2.95 -0.91 5.84
C ALA A 173 -2.98 -0.84 7.38
N SER A 174 -3.98 -0.15 7.95
CA SER A 174 -4.17 -0.04 9.40
C SER A 174 -4.56 -1.39 10.00
N LEU A 175 -5.49 -2.10 9.35
CA LEU A 175 -5.94 -3.43 9.76
C LEU A 175 -4.83 -4.47 9.67
N THR A 176 -4.02 -4.43 8.61
CA THR A 176 -2.86 -5.34 8.50
C THR A 176 -1.82 -5.06 9.59
N ALA A 177 -1.60 -3.80 9.95
CA ALA A 177 -0.68 -3.42 11.01
C ALA A 177 -1.18 -3.87 12.40
N LEU A 178 -2.49 -3.78 12.66
CA LEU A 178 -3.10 -4.29 13.90
C LEU A 178 -2.91 -5.81 14.03
N ARG A 179 -3.21 -6.55 12.95
CA ARG A 179 -3.05 -8.02 12.95
C ARG A 179 -1.61 -8.47 13.20
N SER A 180 -0.62 -7.78 12.62
CA SER A 180 0.78 -8.12 12.85
C SER A 180 1.21 -7.89 14.31
N VAL A 181 0.61 -6.93 15.01
CA VAL A 181 0.91 -6.68 16.43
C VAL A 181 0.28 -7.78 17.29
N ASP A 182 -0.94 -8.21 16.98
CA ASP A 182 -1.61 -9.30 17.68
C ASP A 182 -0.85 -10.63 17.52
N ASP A 183 -0.37 -10.95 16.30
CA ASP A 183 0.40 -12.17 16.03
C ASP A 183 1.75 -12.19 16.78
N GLU A 184 2.41 -11.04 16.93
CA GLU A 184 3.67 -10.94 17.69
C GLU A 184 3.44 -11.02 19.21
N ALA A 185 2.33 -10.46 19.71
CA ALA A 185 1.90 -10.60 21.09
C ALA A 185 1.48 -12.04 21.44
N ALA A 186 0.99 -12.79 20.46
CA ALA A 186 0.62 -14.21 20.59
C ALA A 186 1.81 -15.18 20.42
N GLY A 187 3.06 -14.68 20.49
CA GLY A 187 4.30 -15.43 20.33
C GLY A 187 4.32 -16.80 21.06
N PRO A 188 5.12 -17.75 20.54
CA PRO A 188 4.99 -19.18 20.85
C PRO A 188 4.96 -19.44 22.36
N PRO A 189 4.12 -20.39 22.84
CA PRO A 189 4.09 -20.75 24.25
C PRO A 189 5.51 -21.10 24.65
N ASP A 190 6.02 -20.35 25.63
CA ASP A 190 7.23 -20.57 26.39
C ASP A 190 7.57 -22.07 26.40
N LEU A 191 8.49 -22.47 25.52
CA LEU A 191 9.03 -23.82 25.51
C LEU A 191 9.87 -23.91 26.77
N ALA A 192 9.19 -24.34 27.84
CA ALA A 192 9.73 -25.01 29.01
C ALA A 192 11.16 -24.58 29.33
N GLN A 193 11.31 -23.52 30.13
CA GLN A 193 12.52 -23.29 30.90
C GLN A 193 12.77 -24.59 31.71
N PRO A 194 13.77 -25.44 31.36
CA PRO A 194 14.03 -26.62 32.16
C PRO A 194 14.61 -26.12 33.48
N ALA A 195 13.91 -26.39 34.58
CA ALA A 195 14.45 -26.20 35.92
C ALA A 195 15.70 -27.09 36.05
N GLY A 196 16.86 -26.43 36.04
CA GLY A 196 18.13 -27.01 36.49
C GLY A 196 18.33 -26.77 37.97
#